data_AF-A0A957QTI9-F1
#
_entry.id   AF-A0A957QTI9-F1
#
_cell.length_a   1.000
_cell.length_b   1.000
_cell.length_c   1.000
_cell.angle_alpha   90.00
_cell.angle_beta   90.00
_cell.angle_gamma   90.00
#
_symmetry.space_group_name_H-M   'P 1'
#
loop_
_entity.id
_entity.type
_entity.pdbx_description
1 polymer ?
#
loop_
_entity_poly.entity_id
_entity_poly.type
_entity_poly.pdbx_seq_one_letter_code
_entity_poly.pdbx_strand_id
1 'polypeptide(L)'
;MRITTHFHQHRGWRLAVVLVSALSLLVAFAPAQAAPPQAADPVNLEQSQIFNDDLTVRSGQTIDGDVVVYQGDVTVENEGAIRGNLIVYSGEIEIEEGGVVDGDITSFSGDIRIDGIVNGSVAALSGDVQIDSSAVVGGDVSVVSGAIDQDSGASVRGSVLRGPNLKLQLPAVPAIPGVPGIQVAVPAAPQPPSMIEMFLGLVWRVIRALLVLALAAGVA
;
A
#
# COMPACT_ATOMS: atom_id res chain seq x y z
N MET A 1 12.94 -29.05 58.52
CA MET A 1 13.97 -29.34 57.51
C MET A 1 13.33 -29.18 56.13
N ARG A 2 13.90 -28.35 55.24
CA ARG A 2 13.51 -28.15 53.82
C ARG A 2 13.50 -29.52 53.08
N ILE A 3 12.75 -29.78 52.00
CA ILE A 3 13.03 -29.37 50.59
C ILE A 3 11.87 -29.88 49.66
N THR A 4 11.41 -29.01 48.74
CA THR A 4 10.82 -29.13 47.35
C THR A 4 10.12 -30.42 46.88
N THR A 5 9.03 -30.37 46.09
CA THR A 5 9.09 -30.09 44.62
C THR A 5 7.80 -29.54 44.02
N HIS A 6 7.94 -28.44 43.27
CA HIS A 6 7.07 -27.99 42.18
C HIS A 6 6.97 -29.07 41.10
N PHE A 7 5.80 -29.24 40.49
CA PHE A 7 5.59 -29.48 39.05
C PHE A 7 4.10 -29.79 38.88
N HIS A 8 3.35 -28.97 38.11
CA HIS A 8 2.15 -29.31 37.31
C HIS A 8 1.44 -28.03 36.78
N GLN A 9 2.19 -27.03 36.30
CA GLN A 9 1.64 -25.77 35.78
C GLN A 9 1.65 -25.65 34.24
N HIS A 10 2.03 -26.70 33.50
CA HIS A 10 2.24 -26.63 32.04
C HIS A 10 1.00 -26.90 31.16
N ARG A 11 -0.14 -27.36 31.72
CA ARG A 11 -1.37 -27.59 30.93
C ARG A 11 -2.13 -26.29 30.65
N GLY A 12 -2.14 -25.35 31.60
CA GLY A 12 -2.85 -24.06 31.45
C GLY A 12 -2.20 -23.13 30.42
N TRP A 13 -0.87 -23.09 30.37
CA TRP A 13 -0.13 -22.21 29.44
C TRP A 13 -0.33 -22.61 27.97
N ARG A 14 -0.36 -23.91 27.67
CA ARG A 14 -0.58 -24.42 26.30
C ARG A 14 -2.01 -24.16 25.84
N LEU A 15 -2.99 -24.27 26.74
CA LEU A 15 -4.38 -23.91 26.47
C LEU A 15 -4.55 -22.40 26.23
N ALA A 16 -3.85 -21.56 26.99
CA ALA A 16 -3.88 -20.11 26.80
C ALA A 16 -3.29 -19.68 25.44
N VAL A 17 -2.18 -20.30 25.01
CA VAL A 17 -1.57 -20.00 23.70
C VAL A 17 -2.46 -20.47 22.54
N VAL A 18 -3.09 -21.65 22.65
CA VAL A 18 -4.03 -22.16 21.63
C VAL A 18 -5.31 -21.32 21.60
N LEU A 19 -5.82 -20.87 22.75
CA LEU A 19 -6.99 -19.98 22.82
C LEU A 19 -6.68 -18.60 22.23
N VAL A 20 -5.52 -18.01 22.50
CA VAL A 20 -5.13 -16.72 21.92
C VAL A 20 -4.92 -16.84 20.41
N SER A 21 -4.32 -17.95 19.94
CA SER A 21 -4.10 -18.20 18.52
C SER A 21 -5.41 -18.51 17.76
N ALA A 22 -6.32 -19.26 18.38
CA ALA A 22 -7.66 -19.54 17.85
C ALA A 22 -8.54 -18.28 17.86
N LEU A 23 -8.43 -17.43 18.90
CA LEU A 23 -9.13 -16.15 18.97
C LEU A 23 -8.61 -15.17 17.90
N SER A 24 -7.30 -15.18 17.62
CA SER A 24 -6.73 -14.40 16.50
C SER A 24 -7.15 -14.93 15.13
N LEU A 25 -7.39 -16.23 14.96
CA LEU A 25 -7.93 -16.79 13.71
C LEU A 25 -9.44 -16.54 13.54
N LEU A 26 -10.18 -16.39 14.63
CA LEU A 26 -11.63 -16.15 14.61
C LEU A 26 -11.99 -14.72 14.21
N VAL A 27 -11.09 -13.75 14.41
CA VAL A 27 -11.25 -12.37 13.92
C VAL A 27 -11.13 -12.28 12.39
N ALA A 28 -10.48 -13.25 11.73
CA ALA A 28 -10.34 -13.28 10.27
C ALA A 28 -11.52 -13.96 9.55
N PHE A 29 -12.44 -14.62 10.26
CA PHE A 29 -13.56 -15.38 9.68
C PHE A 29 -14.86 -15.31 10.51
N ALA A 30 -15.06 -14.23 11.27
CA ALA A 30 -16.40 -13.92 11.73
C ALA A 30 -17.26 -13.59 10.49
N PRO A 31 -18.43 -14.24 10.27
CA PRO A 31 -19.43 -13.57 9.47
C PRO A 31 -19.66 -12.24 10.17
N ALA A 32 -19.66 -11.13 9.42
CA ALA A 32 -20.14 -9.88 9.98
C ALA A 32 -21.52 -10.20 10.58
N GLN A 33 -21.60 -10.34 11.91
CA GLN A 33 -22.87 -10.17 12.58
C GLN A 33 -23.24 -8.76 12.18
N ALA A 34 -24.28 -8.63 11.36
CA ALA A 34 -24.90 -7.35 11.15
C ALA A 34 -25.20 -6.84 12.56
N ALA A 35 -24.39 -5.87 13.01
CA ALA A 35 -24.71 -5.13 14.21
C ALA A 35 -26.17 -4.71 14.03
N PRO A 36 -27.04 -4.84 15.06
CA PRO A 36 -28.34 -4.18 15.00
C PRO A 36 -28.04 -2.78 14.52
N PRO A 37 -28.68 -2.27 13.43
CA PRO A 37 -28.24 -1.07 12.74
C PRO A 37 -27.93 -0.04 13.82
N GLN A 38 -26.63 0.13 14.10
CA GLN A 38 -26.19 1.26 14.88
C GLN A 38 -26.69 2.36 13.98
N ALA A 39 -27.65 3.14 14.48
CA ALA A 39 -28.10 4.33 13.80
C ALA A 39 -26.82 4.95 13.30
N ALA A 40 -26.63 4.89 11.97
CA ALA A 40 -25.37 5.24 11.38
C ALA A 40 -25.04 6.58 12.01
N ASP A 41 -23.81 6.76 12.52
CA ASP A 41 -23.30 8.12 12.65
C ASP A 41 -23.73 8.79 11.35
N PRO A 42 -24.56 9.85 11.42
CA PRO A 42 -25.30 10.34 10.27
C PRO A 42 -24.31 10.38 9.13
N VAL A 43 -24.53 9.54 8.10
CA VAL A 43 -23.55 9.32 7.05
C VAL A 43 -23.15 10.69 6.58
N ASN A 44 -21.94 11.10 6.96
CA ASN A 44 -21.46 12.39 6.56
C ASN A 44 -21.24 12.20 5.07
N LEU A 45 -22.00 12.91 4.25
CA LEU A 45 -21.95 12.80 2.79
C LEU A 45 -20.63 13.38 2.22
N GLU A 46 -19.56 13.30 3.00
CA GLU A 46 -18.23 13.89 2.82
C GLU A 46 -17.17 12.83 2.46
N GLN A 47 -17.55 11.56 2.19
CA GLN A 47 -16.61 10.55 1.70
C GLN A 47 -17.10 9.92 0.40
N SER A 48 -16.41 10.22 -0.70
CA SER A 48 -16.70 9.65 -2.03
C SER A 48 -15.77 8.47 -2.29
N GLN A 49 -16.31 7.25 -2.30
CA GLN A 49 -15.55 6.02 -2.58
C GLN A 49 -15.89 5.48 -3.97
N ILE A 50 -14.88 5.35 -4.83
CA ILE A 50 -15.00 4.85 -6.20
C ILE A 50 -14.20 3.55 -6.32
N PHE A 51 -14.84 2.48 -6.79
CA PHE A 51 -14.24 1.13 -6.71
C PHE A 51 -13.57 0.65 -8.00
N ASN A 52 -14.16 0.88 -9.17
CA ASN A 52 -13.68 0.38 -10.48
C ASN A 52 -14.13 1.33 -11.60
N ASP A 53 -14.06 2.63 -11.35
CA ASP A 53 -14.53 3.66 -12.27
C ASP A 53 -13.61 4.86 -12.17
N ASP A 54 -13.58 5.66 -13.22
CA ASP A 54 -12.77 6.87 -13.27
C ASP A 54 -13.50 8.02 -12.56
N LEU A 55 -12.74 8.87 -11.90
CA LEU A 55 -13.26 10.08 -11.27
C LEU A 55 -12.84 11.31 -12.06
N THR A 56 -13.80 11.98 -12.67
CA THR A 56 -13.59 13.33 -13.23
C THR A 56 -14.32 14.35 -12.37
N VAL A 57 -13.57 15.22 -11.69
CA VAL A 57 -14.11 16.42 -11.04
C VAL A 57 -14.14 17.52 -12.07
N ARG A 58 -15.34 17.78 -12.60
CA ARG A 58 -15.52 18.73 -13.70
C ARG A 58 -15.26 20.16 -13.27
N SER A 59 -15.06 21.03 -14.25
CA SER A 59 -14.95 22.47 -14.00
C SER A 59 -16.13 23.03 -13.18
N GLY A 60 -15.80 23.76 -12.11
CA GLY A 60 -16.75 24.32 -11.14
C GLY A 60 -17.42 23.30 -10.21
N GLN A 61 -17.11 22.01 -10.34
CA GLN A 61 -17.57 20.97 -9.42
C GLN A 61 -16.69 20.98 -8.18
N THR A 62 -17.30 20.87 -7.01
CA THR A 62 -16.56 20.61 -5.78
C THR A 62 -17.05 19.32 -5.13
N ILE A 63 -16.11 18.47 -4.73
CA ILE A 63 -16.35 17.33 -3.87
C ILE A 63 -15.95 17.73 -2.45
N ASP A 64 -16.89 17.59 -1.52
CA ASP A 64 -16.65 17.84 -0.11
C ASP A 64 -16.07 16.59 0.57
N GLY A 65 -14.99 16.78 1.31
CA GLY A 65 -14.29 15.76 2.08
C GLY A 65 -13.40 14.81 1.27
N ASP A 66 -13.12 13.64 1.84
CA ASP A 66 -12.08 12.73 1.35
C ASP A 66 -12.59 11.86 0.18
N VAL A 67 -11.72 11.65 -0.79
CA VAL A 67 -11.96 10.82 -1.96
C VAL A 67 -11.04 9.62 -1.94
N VAL A 68 -11.62 8.43 -2.12
CA VAL A 68 -10.86 7.18 -2.25
C VAL A 68 -11.22 6.49 -3.55
N VAL A 69 -10.23 6.28 -4.42
CA VAL A 69 -10.37 5.55 -5.68
C VAL A 69 -9.55 4.27 -5.61
N TYR A 70 -10.21 3.11 -5.70
CA TYR A 70 -9.54 1.81 -5.59
C TYR A 70 -8.92 1.39 -6.92
N GLN A 71 -9.64 1.59 -8.01
CA GLN A 71 -9.19 1.26 -9.36
C GLN A 71 -9.88 2.21 -10.35
N GLY A 72 -9.10 3.02 -11.04
CA GLY A 72 -9.58 4.04 -11.98
C GLY A 72 -8.71 5.29 -11.95
N ASP A 73 -8.75 6.03 -13.03
CA ASP A 73 -7.98 7.27 -13.18
C ASP A 73 -8.75 8.44 -12.54
N VAL A 74 -8.00 9.44 -12.06
CA VAL A 74 -8.58 10.63 -11.43
C VAL A 74 -8.13 11.88 -12.16
N THR A 75 -9.09 12.65 -12.67
CA THR A 75 -8.86 13.95 -13.29
C THR A 75 -9.59 15.03 -12.51
N VAL A 76 -8.86 16.06 -12.08
CA VAL A 76 -9.46 17.29 -11.52
C VAL A 76 -9.26 18.40 -12.53
N GLU A 77 -10.34 18.78 -13.21
CA GLU A 77 -10.33 19.81 -14.25
C GLU A 77 -10.17 21.22 -13.66
N ASN A 78 -9.93 22.21 -14.53
CA ASN A 78 -9.89 23.62 -14.18
C ASN A 78 -11.10 24.10 -13.35
N GLU A 79 -10.88 24.78 -12.22
CA GLU A 79 -11.92 25.18 -11.24
C GLU A 79 -12.63 24.00 -10.54
N GLY A 80 -12.23 22.76 -10.81
CA GLY A 80 -12.61 21.58 -10.04
C GLY A 80 -11.90 21.57 -8.68
N ALA A 81 -12.60 21.14 -7.63
CA ALA A 81 -12.04 21.11 -6.28
C ALA A 81 -12.38 19.84 -5.50
N ILE A 82 -11.41 19.33 -4.74
CA ILE A 82 -11.60 18.30 -3.70
C ILE A 82 -11.25 18.95 -2.35
N ARG A 83 -12.25 19.16 -1.49
CA ARG A 83 -12.08 19.77 -0.15
C ARG A 83 -11.68 18.72 0.90
N GLY A 84 -10.67 17.93 0.59
CA GLY A 84 -10.20 16.83 1.43
C GLY A 84 -9.01 16.12 0.80
N ASN A 85 -8.72 14.92 1.30
CA ASN A 85 -7.61 14.11 0.83
C ASN A 85 -8.03 13.28 -0.39
N LEU A 86 -7.09 13.03 -1.29
CA LEU A 86 -7.25 12.14 -2.43
C LEU A 86 -6.36 10.91 -2.26
N ILE A 87 -6.97 9.73 -2.12
CA ILE A 87 -6.27 8.45 -2.02
C ILE A 87 -6.61 7.60 -3.25
N VAL A 88 -5.60 7.24 -4.03
CA VAL A 88 -5.75 6.39 -5.22
C VAL A 88 -4.90 5.13 -5.06
N TYR A 89 -5.53 3.97 -5.08
CA TYR A 89 -4.83 2.70 -4.97
C TYR A 89 -4.19 2.25 -6.29
N SER A 90 -4.89 2.48 -7.40
CA SER A 90 -4.44 2.09 -8.74
C SER A 90 -5.08 2.98 -9.80
N GLY A 91 -4.26 3.76 -10.50
CA GLY A 91 -4.69 4.65 -11.59
C GLY A 91 -3.79 5.87 -11.71
N GLU A 92 -3.89 6.58 -12.83
CA GLU A 92 -3.23 7.88 -13.02
C GLU A 92 -3.99 8.99 -12.28
N ILE A 93 -3.26 9.96 -11.74
CA ILE A 93 -3.85 11.17 -11.15
C ILE A 93 -3.40 12.36 -11.98
N GLU A 94 -4.35 13.11 -12.51
CA GLU A 94 -4.11 14.36 -13.24
C GLU A 94 -4.85 15.52 -12.56
N ILE A 95 -4.09 16.50 -12.08
CA ILE A 95 -4.63 17.76 -11.55
C ILE A 95 -4.31 18.85 -12.57
N GLU A 96 -5.29 19.22 -13.39
CA GLU A 96 -5.11 20.23 -14.43
C GLU A 96 -4.86 21.63 -13.86
N GLU A 97 -4.39 22.56 -14.70
CA GLU A 97 -4.24 23.97 -14.32
C GLU A 97 -5.56 24.52 -13.74
N GLY A 98 -5.49 25.11 -12.54
CA GLY A 98 -6.66 25.63 -11.82
C GLY A 98 -7.52 24.59 -11.11
N GLY A 99 -7.21 23.29 -11.23
CA GLY A 99 -7.73 22.24 -10.36
C GLY A 99 -7.13 22.34 -8.96
N VAL A 100 -7.92 22.01 -7.92
CA VAL A 100 -7.50 22.17 -6.51
C VAL A 100 -7.78 20.92 -5.69
N VAL A 101 -6.77 20.46 -4.95
CA VAL A 101 -6.92 19.50 -3.86
C VAL A 101 -6.48 20.16 -2.55
N ASP A 102 -7.41 20.32 -1.60
CA ASP A 102 -7.13 21.01 -0.35
C ASP A 102 -6.31 20.18 0.64
N GLY A 103 -6.40 18.85 0.55
CA GLY A 103 -5.69 17.91 1.41
C GLY A 103 -4.44 17.31 0.78
N ASP A 104 -4.08 16.14 1.28
CA ASP A 104 -2.95 15.33 0.80
C ASP A 104 -3.36 14.44 -0.38
N ILE A 105 -2.42 14.19 -1.30
CA ILE A 105 -2.57 13.19 -2.37
C ILE A 105 -1.70 11.98 -2.02
N THR A 106 -2.31 10.80 -1.99
CA THR A 106 -1.60 9.52 -1.82
C THR A 106 -1.91 8.58 -2.98
N SER A 107 -0.89 8.25 -3.79
CA SER A 107 -0.97 7.22 -4.83
C SER A 107 -0.18 5.97 -4.42
N PHE A 108 -0.83 4.81 -4.44
CA PHE A 108 -0.14 3.54 -4.24
C PHE A 108 0.50 3.02 -5.53
N SER A 109 -0.16 3.20 -6.66
CA SER A 109 0.26 2.70 -7.96
C SER A 109 -0.31 3.55 -9.08
N GLY A 110 0.57 4.14 -9.88
CA GLY A 110 0.23 4.98 -11.02
C GLY A 110 0.93 6.33 -10.95
N ASP A 111 1.01 6.98 -12.10
CA ASP A 111 1.71 8.24 -12.25
C ASP A 111 0.84 9.40 -11.74
N ILE A 112 1.48 10.47 -11.27
CA ILE A 112 0.80 11.69 -10.82
C ILE A 112 1.30 12.85 -11.67
N ARG A 113 0.41 13.52 -12.39
CA ARG A 113 0.67 14.80 -13.06
C ARG A 113 -0.06 15.92 -12.33
N ILE A 114 0.66 16.97 -11.99
CA ILE A 114 0.13 18.13 -11.29
C ILE A 114 0.53 19.37 -12.08
N ASP A 115 -0.46 20.09 -12.59
CA ASP A 115 -0.35 21.46 -13.09
C ASP A 115 -1.17 22.43 -12.20
N GLY A 116 -2.13 21.92 -11.42
CA GLY A 116 -2.93 22.70 -10.47
C GLY A 116 -2.33 22.88 -9.06
N ILE A 117 -3.22 23.05 -8.07
CA ILE A 117 -2.85 23.36 -6.68
C ILE A 117 -3.15 22.17 -5.77
N VAL A 118 -2.13 21.75 -5.01
CA VAL A 118 -2.27 20.79 -3.92
C VAL A 118 -1.85 21.48 -2.64
N ASN A 119 -2.79 21.76 -1.74
CA ASN A 119 -2.48 22.50 -0.51
C ASN A 119 -1.75 21.63 0.53
N GLY A 120 -1.92 20.30 0.47
CA GLY A 120 -1.20 19.34 1.30
C GLY A 120 0.09 18.79 0.67
N SER A 121 0.44 17.57 1.07
CA SER A 121 1.61 16.82 0.62
C SER A 121 1.23 15.80 -0.46
N VAL A 122 2.20 15.40 -1.27
CA VAL A 122 2.04 14.37 -2.32
C VAL A 122 2.93 13.19 -1.98
N ALA A 123 2.34 12.00 -1.87
CA ALA A 123 3.04 10.75 -1.64
C ALA A 123 2.72 9.74 -2.74
N ALA A 124 3.73 9.27 -3.46
CA ALA A 124 3.60 8.16 -4.40
C ALA A 124 4.46 6.97 -3.97
N LEU A 125 3.85 5.79 -3.86
CA LEU A 125 4.60 4.57 -3.55
C LEU A 125 5.27 3.99 -4.80
N SER A 126 4.53 3.92 -5.90
CA SER A 126 5.00 3.38 -7.18
C SER A 126 4.43 4.18 -8.35
N GLY A 127 5.30 4.81 -9.12
CA GLY A 127 4.93 5.68 -10.24
C GLY A 127 5.79 6.94 -10.27
N ASP A 128 5.79 7.62 -11.40
CA ASP A 128 6.47 8.89 -11.58
C ASP A 128 5.56 10.04 -11.15
N VAL A 129 6.16 11.09 -10.59
CA VAL A 129 5.44 12.33 -10.24
C VAL A 129 5.97 13.47 -11.10
N GLN A 130 5.11 14.01 -11.95
CA GLN A 130 5.37 15.18 -12.77
C GLN A 130 4.69 16.41 -12.16
N ILE A 131 5.48 17.44 -11.89
CA ILE A 131 5.02 18.71 -11.33
C ILE A 131 5.30 19.79 -12.38
N ASP A 132 4.27 20.18 -13.11
CA ASP A 132 4.33 21.09 -14.25
C ASP A 132 4.41 22.55 -13.81
N SER A 133 4.70 23.43 -14.78
CA SER A 133 5.15 24.80 -14.51
C SER A 133 4.16 25.69 -13.74
N SER A 134 2.85 25.40 -13.73
CA SER A 134 1.86 26.18 -12.98
C SER A 134 1.53 25.58 -11.61
N ALA A 135 2.09 24.42 -11.29
CA ALA A 135 1.74 23.68 -10.10
C ALA A 135 2.28 24.29 -8.80
N VAL A 136 1.46 24.17 -7.76
CA VAL A 136 1.80 24.58 -6.40
C VAL A 136 1.48 23.46 -5.42
N VAL A 137 2.51 22.90 -4.78
CA VAL A 137 2.39 21.93 -3.69
C VAL A 137 2.75 22.60 -2.37
N GLY A 138 1.79 22.63 -1.44
CA GLY A 138 1.93 23.28 -0.14
C GLY A 138 2.80 22.51 0.85
N GLY A 139 2.84 21.19 0.74
CA GLY A 139 3.58 20.29 1.61
C GLY A 139 4.81 19.65 0.95
N ASP A 140 5.13 18.46 1.43
CA ASP A 140 6.25 17.65 0.94
C ASP A 140 5.83 16.84 -0.30
N VAL A 141 6.79 16.51 -1.16
CA VAL A 141 6.60 15.55 -2.26
C VAL A 141 7.51 14.36 -2.02
N SER A 142 6.95 13.17 -1.85
CA SER A 142 7.71 11.95 -1.57
C SER A 142 7.37 10.84 -2.55
N VAL A 143 8.37 10.30 -3.24
CA VAL A 143 8.22 9.14 -4.13
C VAL A 143 9.11 8.00 -3.66
N VAL A 144 8.55 6.83 -3.39
CA VAL A 144 9.32 5.66 -2.94
C VAL A 144 9.99 4.95 -4.11
N SER A 145 9.23 4.62 -5.15
CA SER A 145 9.70 3.95 -6.37
C SER A 145 9.21 4.69 -7.61
N GLY A 146 10.10 5.48 -8.21
CA GLY A 146 9.79 6.29 -9.39
C GLY A 146 10.71 7.52 -9.46
N ALA A 147 10.48 8.35 -10.45
CA ALA A 147 11.10 9.65 -10.63
C ALA A 147 10.17 10.77 -10.12
N ILE A 148 10.78 11.91 -9.80
CA ILE A 148 10.05 13.17 -9.63
C ILE A 148 10.63 14.10 -10.68
N ASP A 149 9.82 14.55 -11.62
CA ASP A 149 10.17 15.62 -12.53
C ASP A 149 9.46 16.91 -12.11
N GLN A 150 10.23 17.96 -11.89
CA GLN A 150 9.71 19.24 -11.41
C GLN A 150 10.16 20.32 -12.38
N ASP A 151 9.18 20.93 -13.05
CA ASP A 151 9.42 22.02 -13.98
C ASP A 151 9.91 23.28 -13.26
N SER A 152 10.64 24.12 -14.00
CA SER A 152 11.25 25.34 -13.45
C SER A 152 10.25 26.37 -12.90
N GLY A 153 8.98 26.30 -13.33
CA GLY A 153 7.90 27.15 -12.83
C GLY A 153 7.20 26.61 -11.59
N ALA A 154 7.32 25.31 -11.31
CA ALA A 154 6.61 24.64 -10.23
C ALA A 154 7.10 25.07 -8.84
N SER A 155 6.17 25.24 -7.90
CA SER A 155 6.47 25.59 -6.51
C SER A 155 6.13 24.47 -5.55
N VAL A 156 7.14 23.82 -4.97
CA VAL A 156 6.99 22.91 -3.82
C VAL A 156 7.47 23.63 -2.58
N ARG A 157 6.59 23.88 -1.61
CA ARG A 157 6.92 24.63 -0.39
C ARG A 157 7.61 23.77 0.67
N GLY A 158 7.39 22.46 0.64
CA GLY A 158 8.06 21.49 1.50
C GLY A 158 9.33 20.91 0.88
N SER A 159 9.67 19.69 1.31
CA SER A 159 10.83 18.93 0.85
C SER A 159 10.45 17.97 -0.27
N VAL A 160 11.34 17.80 -1.25
CA VAL A 160 11.23 16.77 -2.29
C VAL A 160 12.08 15.57 -1.90
N LEU A 161 11.44 14.47 -1.54
CA LEU A 161 12.06 13.22 -1.11
C LEU A 161 11.92 12.16 -2.21
N ARG A 162 13.05 11.58 -2.62
CA ARG A 162 13.07 10.40 -3.49
C ARG A 162 13.55 9.20 -2.70
N GLY A 163 12.94 8.05 -3.00
CA GLY A 163 13.29 6.80 -2.39
C GLY A 163 14.73 6.39 -2.71
N PRO A 164 15.26 5.40 -1.98
CA PRO A 164 16.65 5.00 -2.07
C PRO A 164 17.01 4.55 -3.49
N ASN A 165 17.80 5.35 -4.20
CA ASN A 165 18.41 4.94 -5.46
C ASN A 165 19.58 4.00 -5.16
N LEU A 166 19.30 2.72 -4.84
CA LEU A 166 20.34 1.71 -4.59
C LEU A 166 21.11 1.39 -5.89
N LYS A 167 22.10 2.22 -6.22
CA LYS A 167 23.12 1.90 -7.21
C LYS A 167 24.17 1.01 -6.54
N LEU A 168 23.89 -0.29 -6.45
CA LEU A 168 24.86 -1.28 -5.99
C LEU A 168 26.03 -1.34 -6.99
N GLN A 169 27.09 -0.57 -6.74
CA GLN A 169 28.35 -0.72 -7.45
C GLN A 169 28.98 -2.03 -6.98
N LEU A 170 28.62 -3.11 -7.66
CA LEU A 170 29.23 -4.41 -7.42
C LEU A 170 30.70 -4.32 -7.86
N PRO A 171 31.68 -4.57 -6.97
CA PRO A 171 33.07 -4.59 -7.37
C PRO A 171 33.27 -5.68 -8.44
N ALA A 172 34.04 -5.35 -9.47
CA ALA A 172 34.43 -6.33 -10.48
C ALA A 172 35.16 -7.48 -9.77
N VAL A 173 34.61 -8.69 -9.86
CA VAL A 173 35.22 -9.87 -9.25
C VAL A 173 36.58 -10.09 -9.95
N PRO A 174 37.72 -10.03 -9.23
CA PRO A 174 39.01 -10.21 -9.86
C PRO A 174 39.09 -11.59 -10.49
N ALA A 175 39.53 -11.65 -11.75
CA ALA A 175 39.74 -12.91 -12.44
C ALA A 175 40.77 -13.75 -11.67
N ILE A 176 40.37 -14.92 -11.18
CA ILE A 176 41.25 -15.82 -10.44
C ILE A 176 42.19 -16.49 -11.47
N PRO A 177 43.52 -16.24 -11.42
CA PRO A 177 44.45 -16.84 -12.38
C PRO A 177 44.54 -18.36 -12.19
N GLY A 178 44.45 -19.13 -13.27
CA GLY A 178 44.66 -20.59 -13.24
C GLY A 178 43.41 -21.46 -13.18
N VAL A 179 42.20 -20.88 -13.30
CA VAL A 179 40.94 -21.62 -13.45
C VAL A 179 40.32 -21.36 -14.83
N PRO A 180 40.63 -22.18 -15.85
CA PRO A 180 39.98 -22.10 -17.15
C PRO A 180 38.49 -22.44 -17.00
N GLY A 181 37.61 -21.54 -17.43
CA GLY A 181 36.19 -21.86 -17.65
C GLY A 181 35.24 -21.70 -16.47
N ILE A 182 35.60 -20.99 -15.39
CA ILE A 182 34.58 -20.52 -14.43
C ILE A 182 33.82 -19.36 -15.05
N GLN A 183 32.81 -19.70 -15.86
CA GLN A 183 31.69 -18.82 -16.10
C GLN A 183 30.91 -18.79 -14.79
N VAL A 184 30.89 -17.64 -14.10
CA VAL A 184 29.94 -17.45 -13.01
C VAL A 184 28.57 -17.50 -13.68
N ALA A 185 27.91 -18.65 -13.59
CA ALA A 185 26.52 -18.76 -13.96
C ALA A 185 25.79 -17.78 -13.04
N VAL A 186 25.42 -16.62 -13.57
CA VAL A 186 24.46 -15.75 -12.90
C VAL A 186 23.24 -16.65 -12.77
N PRO A 187 22.86 -17.08 -11.55
CA PRO A 187 21.67 -17.90 -11.40
C PRO A 187 20.55 -17.08 -12.03
N ALA A 188 19.83 -17.68 -12.98
CA ALA A 188 18.70 -17.02 -13.61
C ALA A 188 17.86 -16.39 -12.50
N ALA A 189 17.57 -15.10 -12.60
CA ALA A 189 16.76 -14.41 -11.62
C ALA A 189 15.53 -15.28 -11.35
N PRO A 190 15.21 -15.59 -10.08
CA PRO A 190 14.10 -16.48 -9.77
C PRO A 190 12.87 -15.93 -10.48
N GLN A 191 12.34 -16.69 -11.45
CA GLN A 191 11.16 -16.26 -12.15
C GLN A 191 10.05 -16.13 -11.10
N PRO A 192 9.33 -14.99 -11.06
CA PRO A 192 8.22 -14.86 -10.14
C PRO A 192 7.27 -16.04 -10.40
N PRO A 193 6.78 -16.71 -9.33
CA PRO A 193 5.90 -17.85 -9.50
C PRO A 193 4.71 -17.42 -10.34
N SER A 194 4.32 -18.28 -11.27
CA SER A 194 3.14 -18.02 -12.10
C SER A 194 1.89 -17.85 -11.23
N MET A 195 0.89 -17.13 -11.74
CA MET A 195 -0.38 -16.91 -11.03
C MET A 195 -1.01 -18.23 -10.54
N ILE A 196 -0.85 -19.30 -11.33
CA ILE A 196 -1.31 -20.66 -11.01
C ILE A 196 -0.52 -21.27 -9.85
N GLU A 197 0.81 -21.12 -9.82
CA GLU A 197 1.63 -21.61 -8.71
C GLU A 197 1.37 -20.86 -7.42
N MET A 198 1.12 -19.56 -7.50
CA MET A 198 0.76 -18.75 -6.34
C MET A 198 -0.60 -19.18 -5.76
N PHE A 199 -1.58 -19.42 -6.63
CA PHE A 199 -2.89 -19.95 -6.23
C PHE A 199 -2.79 -21.37 -5.63
N LEU A 200 -2.09 -22.29 -6.30
CA LEU A 200 -1.87 -23.65 -5.80
C LEU A 200 -1.09 -23.65 -4.48
N GLY A 201 -0.12 -22.76 -4.33
CA GLY A 201 0.63 -22.53 -3.10
C GLY A 201 -0.27 -22.07 -1.95
N LEU A 202 -1.21 -21.16 -2.22
CA LEU A 202 -2.21 -20.72 -1.25
C LEU A 202 -3.10 -21.89 -0.81
N VAL A 203 -3.62 -22.66 -1.76
CA VAL A 203 -4.46 -23.85 -1.49
C VAL A 203 -3.70 -24.85 -0.62
N TRP A 204 -2.43 -25.11 -0.92
CA TRP A 204 -1.61 -26.05 -0.16
C TRP A 204 -1.30 -25.56 1.27
N ARG A 205 -1.15 -24.24 1.46
CA ARG A 205 -0.97 -23.63 2.80
C ARG A 205 -2.23 -23.76 3.64
N VAL A 206 -3.40 -23.57 3.06
CA VAL A 206 -4.69 -23.76 3.75
C VAL A 206 -4.88 -25.23 4.14
N ILE A 207 -4.60 -26.18 3.24
CA ILE A 207 -4.68 -27.61 3.53
C ILE A 207 -3.73 -27.99 4.67
N ARG A 208 -2.48 -27.50 4.64
CA ARG A 208 -1.53 -27.73 5.74
C ARG A 208 -2.01 -27.16 7.07
N ALA A 209 -2.57 -25.94 7.06
CA ALA A 209 -3.10 -25.32 8.27
C ALA A 209 -4.24 -26.16 8.87
N LEU A 210 -5.16 -26.66 8.04
CA LEU A 210 -6.25 -27.54 8.47
C LEU A 210 -5.75 -28.88 9.00
N LEU A 211 -4.71 -29.48 8.40
CA LEU A 211 -4.12 -30.71 8.90
C LEU A 211 -3.43 -30.54 10.26
N VAL A 212 -2.71 -29.43 10.45
CA VAL A 212 -2.11 -29.08 11.75
C VAL A 212 -3.19 -28.85 12.80
N LEU A 213 -4.30 -28.19 12.43
CA LEU A 213 -5.45 -27.99 13.30
C LEU A 213 -6.12 -29.32 13.68
N ALA A 214 -6.31 -30.22 12.71
CA ALA A 214 -6.89 -31.55 12.94
C ALA A 214 -5.99 -32.44 13.82
N LEU A 215 -4.67 -32.39 13.63
CA LEU A 215 -3.71 -33.07 14.50
C LEU A 215 -3.71 -32.47 15.92
N ALA A 216 -3.80 -31.15 16.04
CA ALA A 216 -3.91 -30.50 17.34
C ALA A 216 -5.22 -30.85 18.07
N ALA A 217 -6.33 -31.02 17.33
CA ALA A 217 -7.63 -31.42 17.86
C ALA A 217 -7.74 -32.92 18.16
N GLY A 218 -6.98 -33.77 17.45
CA GLY A 218 -6.98 -35.22 17.61
C GLY A 218 -5.99 -35.78 18.66
N VAL A 219 -5.19 -34.93 19.31
CA VAL A 219 -4.23 -35.32 20.37
C VAL A 219 -4.80 -35.07 21.79
N ALA A 220 -6.13 -34.97 21.92
CA ALA A 220 -6.84 -34.87 23.21
C ALA A 220 -7.33 -36.23 23.71
#